data_AF-A0A2N5CPD2-F1
#
_entry.id   AF-A0A2N5CPD2-F1
#
_cell.length_a   1.000
_cell.length_b   1.000
_cell.length_c   1.000
_cell.angle_alpha   90.00
_cell.angle_beta   90.00
_cell.angle_gamma   90.00
#
_symmetry.space_group_name_H-M   'P 1'
#
loop_
_entity.id
_entity.type
_entity.pdbx_description
1 polymer ?
#
loop_
_entity_poly.entity_id
_entity_poly.type
_entity_poly.pdbx_seq_one_letter_code
_entity_poly.pdbx_strand_id
1 'polypeptide(L)'
;MTLKAEIETLPAGDRVLRRGKGLLKILVTLLAIIAFAAWIALGVVLYAGAERDLRLAAAVAAALSTEGLFWSIAALLGVSVLEARKAIWRCITGFFAR
;
A
#
# COMPACT_ATOMS: atom_id res chain seq x y z
N MET A 1 19.42 17.30 10.58
CA MET A 1 19.46 17.31 9.10
C MET A 1 18.17 16.68 8.60
N THR A 2 17.30 17.50 8.01
CA THR A 2 15.90 17.17 7.73
C THR A 2 15.80 16.29 6.47
N LEU A 3 15.02 15.21 6.52
CA LEU A 3 14.70 14.30 5.39
C LEU A 3 14.36 15.03 4.08
N LYS A 4 13.90 16.28 4.19
CA LYS A 4 13.62 17.19 3.08
C LYS A 4 14.85 17.46 2.20
N ALA A 5 16.03 17.68 2.80
CA ALA A 5 17.26 18.02 2.07
C ALA A 5 17.84 16.84 1.28
N GLU A 6 17.65 15.60 1.77
CA GLU A 6 18.09 14.37 1.08
C GLU A 6 17.17 14.01 -0.10
N ILE A 7 15.88 14.38 -0.03
CA ILE A 7 14.95 14.16 -1.14
C ILE A 7 15.29 15.12 -2.30
N GLU A 8 15.71 16.34 -2.01
CA GLU A 8 15.93 17.41 -3.00
C GLU A 8 17.18 17.17 -3.88
N THR A 9 18.17 16.41 -3.39
CA THR A 9 19.41 16.07 -4.11
C THR A 9 19.30 14.82 -4.98
N LEU A 10 18.20 14.06 -4.90
CA LEU A 10 17.97 12.87 -5.72
C LEU A 10 17.50 13.21 -7.14
N PRO A 11 17.88 12.44 -8.17
CA PRO A 11 17.40 12.65 -9.55
C PRO A 11 15.87 12.64 -9.61
N ALA A 12 15.27 13.49 -10.44
CA ALA A 12 13.83 13.77 -10.45
C ALA A 12 12.94 12.51 -10.50
N GLY A 13 13.38 11.47 -11.22
CA GLY A 13 12.66 10.18 -11.30
C GLY A 13 12.63 9.38 -10.00
N ASP A 14 13.65 9.48 -9.14
CA ASP A 14 13.70 8.75 -7.87
C ASP A 14 12.88 9.47 -6.78
N ARG A 15 12.72 10.81 -6.87
CA ARG A 15 11.81 11.58 -6.00
C ARG A 15 10.34 11.19 -6.19
N VAL A 16 9.89 11.04 -7.43
CA VAL A 16 8.51 10.70 -7.77
C VAL A 16 8.16 9.30 -7.25
N LEU A 17 9.06 8.33 -7.42
CA LEU A 17 8.88 6.97 -6.92
C LEU A 17 8.83 6.90 -5.39
N ARG A 18 9.76 7.59 -4.70
CA ARG A 18 9.81 7.62 -3.23
C ARG A 18 8.55 8.27 -2.64
N ARG A 19 8.04 9.34 -3.27
CA ARG A 19 6.78 10.01 -2.88
C ARG A 19 5.55 9.12 -3.14
N GLY A 20 5.48 8.48 -4.31
CA GLY A 20 4.42 7.54 -4.66
C GLY A 20 4.35 6.34 -3.72
N LYS A 21 5.51 5.79 -3.35
CA LYS A 21 5.62 4.71 -2.36
C LYS A 21 5.13 5.13 -0.97
N GLY A 22 5.42 6.36 -0.55
CA GLY A 22 4.91 6.91 0.71
C GLY A 22 3.39 6.99 0.75
N LEU A 23 2.78 7.49 -0.34
CA LEU A 23 1.32 7.52 -0.48
C LEU A 23 0.71 6.12 -0.52
N LEU A 24 1.30 5.19 -1.27
CA LEU A 24 0.88 3.78 -1.32
C LEU A 24 0.93 3.11 0.06
N LYS A 25 1.97 3.37 0.85
CA LYS A 25 2.05 2.85 2.23
C LYS A 25 0.91 3.38 3.10
N ILE A 26 0.64 4.68 3.04
CA ILE A 26 -0.47 5.27 3.81
C ILE A 26 -1.80 4.66 3.36
N LEU A 27 -2.01 4.52 2.06
CA LEU A 27 -3.22 3.90 1.49
C LEU A 27 -3.40 2.45 1.94
N VAL A 28 -2.35 1.63 1.87
CA VAL A 28 -2.35 0.24 2.34
C VAL A 28 -2.69 0.16 3.83
N THR A 29 -2.06 1.00 4.67
CA THR A 29 -2.36 1.04 6.11
C THR A 29 -3.82 1.43 6.37
N LEU A 30 -4.33 2.44 5.67
CA LEU A 30 -5.71 2.89 5.84
C LEU A 30 -6.71 1.82 5.41
N LEU A 31 -6.47 1.16 4.27
CA LEU A 31 -7.28 0.04 3.79
C LEU A 31 -7.23 -1.16 4.74
N ALA A 32 -6.08 -1.45 5.35
CA ALA A 32 -5.97 -2.53 6.33
C ALA A 32 -6.83 -2.26 7.58
N ILE A 33 -6.83 -1.02 8.07
CA ILE A 33 -7.69 -0.60 9.19
C ILE A 33 -9.17 -0.73 8.82
N ILE A 34 -9.55 -0.25 7.63
CA ILE A 34 -10.94 -0.33 7.14
C ILE A 34 -11.38 -1.78 6.97
N ALA A 35 -10.53 -2.62 6.36
CA ALA A 35 -10.83 -4.04 6.18
C ALA A 35 -11.01 -4.73 7.53
N PHE A 36 -10.12 -4.47 8.49
CA PHE A 36 -10.24 -5.03 9.84
C PHE A 36 -11.53 -4.60 10.53
N ALA A 37 -11.89 -3.32 10.45
CA ALA A 37 -13.14 -2.80 10.99
C ALA A 37 -14.37 -3.41 10.30
N ALA A 38 -14.34 -3.61 8.98
CA ALA A 38 -15.42 -4.22 8.21
C ALA A 38 -15.63 -5.70 8.58
N TRP A 39 -14.54 -6.44 8.82
CA TRP A 39 -14.61 -7.82 9.30
C TRP A 39 -15.19 -7.92 10.71
N ILE A 40 -14.81 -7.01 11.62
CA ILE A 40 -15.42 -6.92 12.96
C ILE A 40 -16.91 -6.62 12.84
N ALA A 41 -17.28 -5.61 12.04
CA ALA A 41 -18.67 -5.22 11.82
C ALA A 41 -19.49 -6.39 11.28
N LEU A 42 -18.97 -7.14 10.30
CA LEU A 42 -19.61 -8.34 9.77
C LEU A 42 -19.82 -9.39 10.87
N GLY A 43 -18.81 -9.65 11.71
CA GLY A 43 -18.92 -10.57 12.84
C GLY A 43 -20.02 -10.15 13.83
N VAL A 44 -20.09 -8.86 14.17
CA VAL A 44 -21.12 -8.31 15.06
C VAL A 44 -22.51 -8.45 14.45
N VAL A 45 -22.67 -8.10 13.17
CA VAL A 45 -23.95 -8.18 12.44
C VAL A 45 -24.45 -9.63 12.36
N LEU A 46 -23.55 -10.60 12.16
CA LEU A 46 -23.88 -12.02 12.17
C LEU A 46 -24.26 -12.52 13.57
N TYR A 47 -23.52 -12.11 14.60
CA TYR A 47 -23.78 -12.50 15.99
C TYR A 47 -25.11 -11.92 16.51
N ALA A 48 -25.40 -10.65 16.20
CA ALA A 48 -26.63 -9.98 16.60
C ALA A 48 -27.88 -10.46 15.84
N GLY A 49 -27.72 -11.36 14.86
CA GLY A 49 -28.83 -11.89 14.08
C GLY A 49 -29.52 -10.82 13.23
N ALA A 50 -28.82 -9.75 12.82
CA ALA A 50 -29.40 -8.63 12.09
C ALA A 50 -30.06 -9.04 10.76
N GLU A 51 -30.84 -8.15 10.15
CA GLU A 51 -31.54 -8.43 8.90
C GLU A 51 -30.61 -8.80 7.73
N ARG A 52 -31.15 -9.52 6.75
CA ARG A 52 -30.39 -10.05 5.60
C ARG A 52 -29.67 -8.94 4.83
N ASP A 53 -30.32 -7.80 4.65
CA ASP A 53 -29.77 -6.67 3.89
C ASP A 53 -28.55 -6.07 4.58
N LEU A 54 -28.58 -5.98 5.92
CA LEU A 54 -27.44 -5.48 6.69
C LEU A 54 -26.26 -6.47 6.69
N ARG A 55 -26.53 -7.77 6.73
CA ARG A 55 -25.50 -8.83 6.58
C ARG A 55 -24.82 -8.74 5.21
N LEU A 56 -25.61 -8.57 4.15
CA LEU A 56 -25.09 -8.44 2.79
C LEU A 56 -24.25 -7.18 2.64
N ALA A 57 -24.72 -6.03 3.14
CA ALA A 57 -23.96 -4.79 3.08
C ALA A 57 -22.61 -4.90 3.81
N ALA A 58 -22.59 -5.48 5.01
CA ALA A 58 -21.36 -5.70 5.76
C ALA A 58 -20.40 -6.67 5.05
N ALA A 59 -20.93 -7.74 4.44
CA ALA A 59 -20.13 -8.71 3.70
C ALA A 59 -19.51 -8.08 2.43
N VAL A 60 -20.27 -7.28 1.70
CA VAL A 60 -19.79 -6.55 0.51
C VAL A 60 -18.72 -5.53 0.92
N ALA A 61 -18.93 -4.79 2.00
CA ALA A 61 -17.93 -3.85 2.51
C ALA A 61 -16.61 -4.55 2.91
N ALA A 62 -16.70 -5.71 3.58
CA ALA A 62 -15.54 -6.53 3.90
C ALA A 62 -14.83 -7.05 2.65
N ALA A 63 -15.58 -7.49 1.63
CA ALA A 63 -15.01 -7.97 0.37
C ALA A 63 -14.28 -6.85 -0.39
N LEU A 64 -14.94 -5.71 -0.61
CA LEU A 64 -14.37 -4.58 -1.36
C LEU A 64 -13.11 -4.00 -0.69
N SER A 65 -13.14 -3.86 0.65
CA SER A 65 -11.98 -3.37 1.40
C SER A 65 -10.81 -4.35 1.33
N THR A 66 -11.08 -5.66 1.35
CA THR A 66 -10.04 -6.70 1.22
C THR A 66 -9.45 -6.72 -0.20
N GLU A 67 -10.27 -6.61 -1.24
CA GLU A 67 -9.78 -6.48 -2.62
C GLU A 67 -8.90 -5.25 -2.78
N GLY A 68 -9.39 -4.08 -2.37
CA GLY A 68 -8.62 -2.83 -2.45
C GLY A 68 -7.27 -2.91 -1.74
N LEU A 69 -7.21 -3.61 -0.60
CA LEU A 69 -5.97 -3.87 0.12
C LEU A 69 -5.01 -4.74 -0.70
N PHE A 70 -5.48 -5.83 -1.31
CA PHE A 70 -4.66 -6.68 -2.17
C PHE A 70 -4.07 -5.94 -3.37
N TRP A 71 -4.90 -5.16 -4.08
CA TRP A 71 -4.43 -4.35 -5.22
C TRP A 71 -3.39 -3.30 -4.78
N SER A 72 -3.58 -2.68 -3.62
CA SER A 72 -2.67 -1.67 -3.10
C SER A 72 -1.34 -2.27 -2.64
N ILE A 73 -1.35 -3.45 -2.02
CA ILE A 73 -0.14 -4.20 -1.67
C ILE A 73 0.61 -4.62 -2.94
N ALA A 74 -0.10 -5.13 -3.95
CA ALA A 74 0.51 -5.49 -5.24
C ALA A 74 1.19 -4.27 -5.90
N ALA A 75 0.54 -3.11 -5.90
CA ALA A 75 1.12 -1.87 -6.39
C ALA A 75 2.37 -1.44 -5.59
N LEU A 76 2.31 -1.53 -4.26
CA LEU A 76 3.44 -1.20 -3.39
C LEU A 76 4.66 -2.13 -3.61
N LEU A 77 4.41 -3.43 -3.78
CA LEU A 77 5.43 -4.41 -4.11
C LEU A 77 6.02 -4.15 -5.50
N GLY A 78 5.19 -3.84 -6.50
CA GLY A 78 5.63 -3.48 -7.84
C GLY A 78 6.59 -2.30 -7.84
N VAL A 79 6.27 -1.21 -7.13
CA VAL A 79 7.17 -0.05 -6.98
C VAL A 79 8.46 -0.44 -6.25
N SER A 80 8.38 -1.28 -5.21
CA SER A 80 9.54 -1.73 -4.44
C SER A 80 10.52 -2.58 -5.27
N VAL A 81 10.00 -3.45 -6.15
CA VAL A 81 10.82 -4.24 -7.08
C VAL A 81 11.56 -3.35 -8.07
N LEU A 82 10.89 -2.32 -8.61
CA LEU A 82 11.51 -1.36 -9.52
C LEU A 82 12.64 -0.56 -8.84
N GLU A 83 12.45 -0.14 -7.59
CA GLU A 83 13.49 0.49 -6.78
C GLU A 83 14.69 -0.44 -6.57
N ALA A 84 14.44 -1.71 -6.22
CA ALA A 84 15.49 -2.70 -6.03
C ALA A 84 16.30 -2.93 -7.32
N ARG A 85 15.62 -3.06 -8.47
CA ARG A 85 16.28 -3.21 -9.78
C ARG A 85 17.16 -2.02 -10.11
N LYS A 86 16.69 -0.79 -9.87
CA LYS A 86 17.49 0.43 -10.05
C LYS A 86 18.70 0.47 -9.13
N ALA A 87 18.55 0.05 -7.87
CA ALA A 87 19.65 0.01 -6.91
C ALA A 87 20.74 -0.99 -7.34
N ILE A 88 20.34 -2.18 -7.79
CA ILE A 88 21.25 -3.20 -8.34
C ILE A 88 21.96 -2.64 -9.58
N TRP A 89 21.24 -2.01 -10.51
CA TRP A 89 21.84 -1.44 -11.71
C TRP A 89 22.87 -0.37 -11.41
N ARG A 90 22.59 0.53 -10.44
CA ARG A 90 23.57 1.53 -9.96
C ARG A 90 24.81 0.90 -9.34
N CYS A 91 24.64 -0.20 -8.60
CA CYS A 91 25.77 -0.93 -8.03
C CYS A 91 26.65 -1.54 -9.12
N ILE A 92 26.04 -2.16 -10.13
CA ILE A 92 26.75 -2.76 -11.27
C ILE A 92 27.45 -1.69 -12.11
N THR A 93 26.76 -0.62 -12.52
CA THR A 93 27.40 0.43 -13.33
C THR A 93 28.45 1.22 -12.56
N GLY A 94 28.29 1.38 -11.23
CA GLY A 94 29.33 1.96 -10.37
C GLY A 94 30.56 1.06 -10.22
N PHE A 95 30.38 -0.26 -10.29
CA PHE A 95 31.47 -1.23 -10.30
C PHE A 95 32.24 -1.22 -11.63
N PHE A 96 31.55 -1.13 -12.77
CA PHE A 96 32.17 -1.08 -14.10
C PHE A 96 32.83 0.27 -14.44
N ALA A 97 32.62 1.32 -13.64
CA ALA A 97 33.22 2.63 -13.83
C ALA A 97 34.53 2.85 -13.03
N ARG A 98 34.98 1.84 -12.28
CA ARG A 98 36.34 1.74 -11.70
C ARG A 98 37.21 0.87 -12.58
#